data_AF-A0A4Q5LR80-F1
#
_entry.id   AF-A0A4Q5LR80-F1
#
_cell.length_a   1.000
_cell.length_b   1.000
_cell.length_c   1.000
_cell.angle_alpha   90.00
_cell.angle_beta   90.00
_cell.angle_gamma   90.00
#
_symmetry.space_group_name_H-M   'P 1'
#
loop_
_entity.id
_entity.type
_entity.pdbx_description
1 polymer ?
#
loop_
_entity_poly.entity_id
_entity_poly.type
_entity_poly.pdbx_seq_one_letter_code
_entity_poly.pdbx_strand_id
1 'polypeptide(L)'
;MRRSLLTCLAIITAAGLYAQTTPEKLSLSLVTGYERQDLKWSIAGNLAGENPNVYSELQWKKVGGLSVAAALEWNVWNRVLLTADYANVFIKSGTVSDNDYNGDNRTNMVYDELFNADKGYLRDWGAGGGYIIINKKNSA
;
A
#
# COMPACT_ATOMS: atom_id res chain seq x y z
N MET A 1 -0.14 -7.38 62.41
CA MET A 1 -1.56 -7.10 62.08
C MET A 1 -1.80 -5.85 61.22
N ARG A 2 -0.91 -4.85 61.19
CA ARG A 2 -1.10 -3.62 60.38
C ARG A 2 -0.79 -3.76 58.87
N ARG A 3 -0.03 -4.77 58.46
CA ARG A 3 0.34 -4.98 57.03
C ARG A 3 -0.72 -5.73 56.22
N SER A 4 -1.59 -6.50 56.88
CA SER A 4 -2.61 -7.32 56.22
C SER A 4 -3.89 -6.54 55.84
N LEU A 5 -4.16 -5.41 56.50
CA LEU A 5 -5.30 -4.53 56.15
C LEU A 5 -5.05 -3.72 54.87
N LEU A 6 -3.81 -3.31 54.63
CA LEU A 6 -3.43 -2.54 53.44
C LEU A 6 -3.53 -3.38 52.16
N THR A 7 -3.25 -4.68 52.25
CA THR A 7 -3.37 -5.62 51.12
C THR A 7 -4.83 -5.87 50.73
N CYS A 8 -5.75 -5.97 51.70
CA CYS A 8 -7.18 -6.13 51.40
C CYS A 8 -7.79 -4.87 50.79
N LEU A 9 -7.33 -3.67 51.17
CA LEU A 9 -7.86 -2.41 50.64
C LEU A 9 -7.43 -2.16 49.18
N ALA A 10 -6.23 -2.60 48.79
CA ALA A 10 -5.75 -2.50 47.41
C ALA A 10 -6.47 -3.44 46.43
N ILE A 11 -7.02 -4.55 46.92
CA ILE A 11 -7.75 -5.52 46.09
C ILE A 11 -9.19 -5.04 45.82
N ILE A 12 -9.80 -4.29 46.74
CA ILE A 12 -11.18 -3.79 46.58
C ILE A 12 -11.27 -2.58 45.64
N THR A 13 -10.20 -1.79 45.50
CA THR A 13 -10.15 -0.68 44.52
C THR A 13 -9.99 -1.15 43.06
N ALA A 14 -9.68 -2.42 42.82
CA ALA A 14 -9.58 -2.99 41.47
C ALA A 14 -10.94 -3.46 40.90
N ALA A 15 -12.01 -3.49 41.70
CA ALA A 15 -13.32 -4.02 41.31
C ALA A 15 -14.22 -3.05 40.53
N GLY A 16 -13.73 -1.84 40.20
CA GLY A 16 -14.53 -0.78 39.58
C GLY A 16 -14.09 -0.32 38.19
N LEU A 17 -13.18 -1.04 37.52
CA LEU A 17 -12.83 -0.72 36.13
C LEU A 17 -13.89 -1.30 35.20
N TYR A 18 -14.96 -0.54 34.98
CA TYR A 18 -15.82 -0.76 33.82
C TYR A 18 -14.98 -0.55 32.57
N ALA A 19 -14.86 -1.59 31.74
CA ALA A 19 -14.35 -1.43 30.39
C ALA A 19 -15.32 -0.52 29.62
N GLN A 20 -14.95 0.75 29.41
CA GLN A 20 -15.65 1.56 28.43
C GLN A 20 -15.36 0.94 27.07
N THR A 21 -16.38 0.38 26.43
CA THR A 21 -16.36 0.05 25.00
C THR A 21 -16.39 1.36 24.21
N THR A 22 -15.28 2.10 24.23
CA THR A 22 -15.09 3.19 23.28
C THR A 22 -15.11 2.60 21.87
N PRO A 23 -15.93 3.12 20.95
CA PRO A 23 -15.80 2.76 19.55
C PRO A 23 -14.34 3.00 19.15
N GLU A 24 -13.68 2.02 18.55
CA GLU A 24 -12.32 2.18 18.03
C GLU A 24 -12.30 3.36 17.07
N LYS A 25 -11.85 4.51 17.57
CA LYS A 25 -11.73 5.73 16.79
C LYS A 25 -10.53 5.65 15.87
N LEU A 26 -9.50 4.92 16.27
CA LEU A 26 -8.24 4.80 15.56
C LEU A 26 -7.89 3.33 15.39
N SER A 27 -7.61 2.91 14.16
CA SER A 27 -7.08 1.60 13.82
C SER A 27 -5.74 1.77 13.11
N LEU A 28 -4.74 1.01 13.55
CA LEU A 28 -3.43 0.95 12.92
C LEU A 28 -3.16 -0.52 12.56
N SER A 29 -2.87 -0.77 11.29
CA SER A 29 -2.48 -2.07 10.78
C SER A 29 -1.05 -2.02 10.28
N LEU A 30 -0.26 -3.04 10.63
CA LEU A 30 1.08 -3.27 10.11
C LEU A 30 1.09 -4.63 9.41
N VAL A 31 1.54 -4.64 8.16
CA VAL A 31 1.54 -5.84 7.31
C VAL A 31 2.92 -6.03 6.71
N THR A 32 3.34 -7.28 6.61
CA THR A 32 4.49 -7.67 5.80
C THR A 32 4.08 -8.77 4.84
N GLY A 33 4.76 -8.86 3.71
CA GLY A 33 4.42 -9.84 2.69
C GLY A 33 5.42 -9.85 1.55
N TYR A 34 5.05 -10.48 0.46
CA TYR A 34 5.79 -10.43 -0.80
C TYR A 34 4.89 -9.81 -1.86
N GLU A 35 5.36 -8.75 -2.52
CA GLU A 35 4.63 -8.06 -3.56
C GLU A 35 5.31 -8.25 -4.92
N ARG A 36 4.50 -8.23 -5.98
CA ARG A 36 4.94 -8.38 -7.36
C ARG A 36 4.02 -7.61 -8.29
N GLN A 37 4.61 -6.90 -9.26
CA GLN A 37 3.88 -6.18 -10.30
C GLN A 37 4.52 -6.32 -11.68
N ASP A 38 3.70 -6.11 -12.69
CA ASP A 38 4.09 -5.93 -14.08
C ASP A 38 3.76 -4.49 -14.50
N LEU A 39 4.67 -3.82 -15.17
CA LEU A 39 4.55 -2.41 -15.55
C LEU A 39 4.92 -2.25 -17.02
N LYS A 40 4.26 -1.31 -17.70
CA LYS A 40 4.45 -1.06 -19.12
C LYS A 40 4.52 0.43 -19.39
N TRP A 41 5.56 0.84 -20.10
CA TRP A 41 5.72 2.20 -20.60
C TRP A 41 5.90 2.14 -22.12
N SER A 42 5.39 3.14 -22.82
CA SER A 42 5.56 3.29 -24.25
C SER A 42 5.79 4.75 -24.61
N ILE A 43 6.68 5.01 -25.56
CA ILE A 43 6.91 6.31 -26.18
C ILE A 43 6.27 6.28 -27.57
N ALA A 44 5.43 7.27 -27.90
CA ALA A 44 4.90 7.45 -29.25
C ALA A 44 5.94 8.15 -30.14
N GLY A 45 5.91 7.93 -31.47
CA GLY A 45 6.88 8.53 -32.40
C GLY A 45 6.81 10.05 -32.47
N ASN A 46 5.69 10.60 -32.93
CA ASN A 46 5.47 12.05 -33.00
C ASN A 46 4.17 12.46 -32.28
N LEU A 47 3.86 13.77 -32.26
CA LEU A 47 2.66 14.31 -31.60
C LEU A 47 1.34 13.83 -32.21
N ALA A 48 1.36 13.33 -33.45
CA ALA A 48 0.21 12.71 -34.10
C ALA A 48 0.09 11.20 -33.78
N GLY A 49 1.06 10.62 -33.07
CA GLY A 49 1.13 9.18 -32.83
C GLY A 49 1.52 8.38 -34.08
N GLU A 50 2.38 8.95 -34.92
CA GLU A 50 2.88 8.35 -36.17
C GLU A 50 4.41 8.31 -36.20
N ASN A 51 4.96 7.58 -37.17
CA ASN A 51 6.39 7.50 -37.48
C ASN A 51 7.32 7.19 -36.29
N PRO A 52 7.17 6.01 -35.64
CA PRO A 52 6.06 5.07 -35.69
C PRO A 52 5.02 5.35 -34.58
N ASN A 53 3.87 4.69 -34.62
CA ASN A 53 2.85 4.82 -33.57
C ASN A 53 3.32 4.37 -32.17
N VAL A 54 4.33 3.50 -32.10
CA VAL A 54 5.04 3.13 -30.89
C VAL A 54 6.53 3.11 -31.21
N TYR A 55 7.27 4.08 -30.69
CA TYR A 55 8.70 4.26 -30.96
C TYR A 55 9.57 3.40 -30.05
N SER A 56 9.21 3.30 -28.77
CA SER A 56 9.97 2.56 -27.77
C SER A 56 9.03 2.00 -26.69
N GLU A 57 9.35 0.85 -26.12
CA GLU A 57 8.60 0.24 -25.01
C GLU A 57 9.52 -0.34 -23.93
N LEU A 58 9.18 -0.05 -22.67
CA LEU A 58 9.76 -0.72 -21.51
C LEU A 58 8.71 -1.64 -20.88
N GLN A 59 8.97 -2.95 -20.90
CA GLN A 59 8.10 -3.96 -20.31
C GLN A 59 8.78 -4.59 -19.09
N TRP A 60 8.35 -4.18 -17.91
CA TRP A 60 8.87 -4.70 -16.66
C TRP A 60 7.99 -5.86 -16.20
N LYS A 61 8.61 -7.00 -15.94
CA LYS A 61 7.92 -8.25 -15.59
C LYS A 61 8.41 -8.79 -14.26
N LYS A 62 7.45 -9.24 -13.45
CA LYS A 62 7.65 -9.89 -12.16
C LYS A 62 8.57 -9.09 -11.22
N VAL A 63 8.51 -7.77 -11.32
CA VAL A 63 9.26 -6.88 -10.41
C VAL A 63 8.64 -7.01 -9.04
N GLY A 64 9.42 -7.45 -8.05
CA GLY A 64 8.87 -7.80 -6.76
C GLY A 64 9.90 -8.11 -5.69
N GLY A 65 9.41 -8.27 -4.46
CA GLY A 65 10.25 -8.45 -3.29
C GLY A 65 9.48 -8.40 -1.98
N LEU A 66 10.23 -8.38 -0.88
CA LEU A 66 9.66 -8.27 0.46
C LEU A 66 9.00 -6.89 0.64
N SER A 67 7.80 -6.86 1.20
CA SER A 67 7.03 -5.66 1.47
C SER A 67 6.84 -5.45 2.98
N VAL A 68 6.84 -4.19 3.38
CA VAL A 68 6.36 -3.71 4.67
C VAL A 68 5.38 -2.57 4.42
N ALA A 69 4.19 -2.67 5.00
CA ALA A 69 3.12 -1.71 4.83
C ALA A 69 2.47 -1.33 6.17
N ALA A 70 1.95 -0.11 6.23
CA ALA A 70 1.19 0.42 7.35
C ALA A 70 -0.10 1.07 6.83
N ALA A 71 -1.21 0.87 7.53
CA ALA A 71 -2.48 1.54 7.23
C ALA A 71 -3.10 2.11 8.52
N LEU A 72 -3.64 3.30 8.40
CA LEU A 72 -4.28 4.08 9.46
C LEU A 72 -5.73 4.35 9.05
N GLU A 73 -6.67 4.03 9.93
CA GLU A 73 -8.06 4.46 9.81
C GLU A 73 -8.44 5.26 11.05
N TRP A 74 -8.97 6.47 10.84
CA TRP A 74 -9.33 7.38 11.92
C TRP A 74 -10.75 7.93 11.75
N ASN A 75 -11.66 7.50 12.61
CA ASN A 75 -12.97 8.12 12.82
C ASN A 75 -12.80 9.42 13.62
N VAL A 76 -12.41 10.50 12.92
CA VAL A 76 -12.05 11.80 13.52
C VAL A 76 -13.22 12.38 14.31
N TRP A 77 -14.42 12.37 13.71
CA TRP A 77 -15.63 12.90 14.33
C TRP A 77 -16.89 12.24 13.78
N ASN A 78 -17.65 11.58 14.65
CA ASN A 78 -18.95 10.95 14.36
C ASN A 78 -18.87 9.95 13.20
N ARG A 79 -19.09 10.46 11.99
CA ARG A 79 -19.20 9.70 10.75
C ARG A 79 -18.08 10.07 9.77
N VAL A 80 -17.20 11.02 10.12
CA VAL A 80 -16.04 11.39 9.30
C VAL A 80 -14.91 10.40 9.55
N LEU A 81 -14.52 9.71 8.49
CA LEU A 81 -13.40 8.77 8.44
C LEU A 81 -12.26 9.40 7.64
N LEU A 82 -11.04 9.29 8.13
CA LEU A 82 -9.82 9.52 7.39
C LEU A 82 -9.05 8.22 7.27
N THR A 83 -8.41 8.00 6.12
CA THR A 83 -7.53 6.87 5.89
C THR A 83 -6.17 7.36 5.40
N ALA A 84 -5.12 6.64 5.78
CA ALA A 84 -3.79 6.83 5.20
C ALA A 84 -3.08 5.48 5.14
N ASP A 85 -2.28 5.27 4.13
CA ASP A 85 -1.52 4.05 3.95
C ASP A 85 -0.15 4.33 3.32
N TYR A 86 0.78 3.44 3.59
CA TYR A 86 2.13 3.46 3.04
C TYR A 86 2.62 2.02 2.87
N ALA A 87 3.22 1.73 1.72
CA ALA A 87 3.90 0.47 1.46
C ALA A 87 5.30 0.71 0.88
N ASN A 88 6.25 -0.13 1.29
CA ASN A 88 7.60 -0.13 0.73
C ASN A 88 8.03 -1.56 0.40
N VAL A 89 8.28 -1.80 -0.88
CA VAL A 89 8.78 -3.08 -1.40
C VAL A 89 10.29 -2.97 -1.66
N PHE A 90 11.04 -3.92 -1.11
CA PHE A 90 12.47 -4.08 -1.36
C PHE A 90 12.65 -5.04 -2.53
N ILE A 91 12.89 -4.53 -3.74
CA ILE A 91 12.96 -5.34 -4.96
C ILE A 91 14.11 -6.35 -4.85
N LYS A 92 13.81 -7.61 -5.20
CA LYS A 92 14.74 -8.75 -5.23
C LYS A 92 14.65 -9.59 -6.50
N SER A 93 13.68 -9.31 -7.35
CA SER A 93 13.47 -10.04 -8.60
C SER A 93 12.76 -9.16 -9.60
N GLY A 94 12.99 -9.41 -10.88
CA GLY A 94 12.30 -8.77 -11.98
C GLY A 94 13.18 -8.72 -13.22
N THR A 95 12.57 -8.46 -14.36
CA THR A 95 13.28 -8.16 -15.61
C THR A 95 12.63 -6.97 -16.29
N VAL A 96 13.38 -6.26 -17.13
CA VAL A 96 12.83 -5.26 -18.04
C VAL A 96 13.32 -5.54 -19.46
N SER A 97 12.37 -5.57 -20.40
CA SER A 97 12.64 -5.59 -21.83
C SER A 97 12.58 -4.15 -22.34
N ASP A 98 13.59 -3.74 -23.11
CA ASP A 98 13.63 -2.46 -23.81
C ASP A 98 13.64 -2.71 -25.32
N ASN A 99 12.63 -2.20 -26.01
CA ASN A 99 12.38 -2.47 -27.41
C ASN A 99 12.12 -1.18 -28.17
N ASP A 100 12.92 -0.89 -29.20
CA ASP A 100 12.72 0.25 -30.09
C ASP A 100 12.29 -0.19 -31.49
N TYR A 101 11.44 0.61 -32.11
CA TYR A 101 10.83 0.35 -33.41
C TYR A 101 11.04 1.53 -34.35
N ASN A 102 11.26 1.21 -35.62
CA ASN A 102 11.33 2.19 -36.71
C ASN A 102 10.22 1.92 -37.75
N GLY A 103 9.12 1.30 -37.33
CA GLY A 103 7.96 0.98 -38.16
C GLY A 103 6.70 0.86 -37.31
N ASP A 104 5.56 1.20 -37.91
CA ASP A 104 4.27 1.17 -37.20
C ASP A 104 3.91 -0.23 -36.71
N ASN A 105 3.10 -0.27 -35.65
CA ASN A 105 2.57 -1.49 -35.05
C ASN A 105 3.67 -2.45 -34.59
N ARG A 106 4.74 -1.90 -34.00
CA ARG A 106 5.88 -2.67 -33.46
C ARG A 106 6.59 -3.49 -34.54
N THR A 107 6.66 -2.96 -35.75
CA THR A 107 7.41 -3.54 -36.86
C THR A 107 8.77 -2.87 -36.99
N ASN A 108 9.70 -3.48 -37.74
CA ASN A 108 11.05 -2.94 -37.94
C ASN A 108 11.76 -2.62 -36.62
N MET A 109 11.91 -3.65 -35.77
CA MET A 109 12.58 -3.53 -34.48
C MET A 109 14.07 -3.25 -34.69
N VAL A 110 14.56 -2.17 -34.07
CA VAL A 110 15.94 -1.69 -34.20
C VAL A 110 16.75 -1.86 -32.92
N TYR A 111 16.07 -2.06 -31.78
CA TYR A 111 16.69 -2.36 -30.49
C TYR A 111 15.82 -3.38 -29.74
N ASP A 112 16.47 -4.36 -29.10
CA ASP A 112 15.83 -5.39 -28.28
C ASP A 112 16.84 -5.90 -27.25
N GLU A 113 16.64 -5.52 -25.99
CA GLU A 113 17.52 -5.94 -24.90
C GLU A 113 16.73 -6.29 -23.64
N LEU A 114 17.23 -7.29 -22.90
CA LEU A 114 16.62 -7.77 -21.68
C LEU A 114 17.56 -7.57 -20.50
N PHE A 115 17.10 -6.82 -19.50
CA PHE A 115 17.88 -6.50 -18.31
C PHE A 115 17.31 -7.11 -17.04
N ASN A 116 18.19 -7.31 -16.06
CA ASN A 116 17.79 -7.63 -14.70
C ASN A 116 17.23 -6.39 -13.99
N ALA A 117 16.07 -6.55 -13.37
CA ALA A 117 15.38 -5.53 -12.58
C ALA A 117 15.17 -6.01 -11.13
N ASP A 118 16.22 -6.56 -10.53
CA ASP A 118 16.21 -7.24 -9.23
C ASP A 118 16.67 -6.34 -8.06
N LYS A 119 16.78 -5.03 -8.29
CA LYS A 119 17.26 -4.04 -7.32
C LYS A 119 16.35 -2.82 -7.28
N GLY A 120 16.42 -2.09 -6.17
CA GLY A 120 15.66 -0.85 -5.96
C GLY A 120 14.48 -1.04 -5.01
N TYR A 121 13.55 -0.08 -5.09
CA TYR A 121 12.39 -0.02 -4.20
C TYR A 121 11.13 0.37 -4.98
N LEU A 122 9.99 -0.14 -4.55
CA LEU A 122 8.68 0.41 -4.91
C LEU A 122 8.09 1.05 -3.65
N ARG A 123 7.55 2.25 -3.78
CA ARG A 123 6.90 2.97 -2.69
C ARG A 123 5.52 3.40 -3.14
N ASP A 124 4.54 3.06 -2.33
CA ASP A 124 3.15 3.47 -2.51
C ASP A 124 2.68 4.20 -1.27
N TRP A 125 1.83 5.20 -1.46
CA TRP A 125 1.23 5.96 -0.38
C TRP A 125 -0.15 6.44 -0.80
N GLY A 126 -1.11 6.26 0.12
CA GLY A 126 -2.49 6.66 -0.08
C GLY A 126 -2.98 7.53 1.08
N ALA A 127 -3.91 8.41 0.77
CA ALA A 127 -4.67 9.16 1.77
C ALA A 127 -6.11 9.35 1.26
N GLY A 128 -7.06 9.26 2.18
CA GLY A 128 -8.48 9.29 1.86
C GLY A 128 -9.32 9.89 2.97
N GLY A 129 -10.54 10.30 2.61
CA GLY A 129 -11.54 10.80 3.53
C GLY A 129 -12.93 10.37 3.10
N GLY A 130 -13.80 10.09 4.06
CA GLY A 130 -15.15 9.60 3.79
C GLY A 130 -16.16 9.92 4.90
N TYR A 131 -17.44 9.70 4.59
CA TYR A 131 -18.55 9.85 5.52
C TYR A 131 -19.32 8.53 5.67
N ILE A 132 -19.41 8.01 6.90
CA ILE A 132 -20.06 6.74 7.24
C ILE A 132 -21.58 6.95 7.26
N ILE A 133 -22.28 6.47 6.23
CA ILE A 133 -23.75 6.57 6.10
C ILE A 133 -24.45 5.53 7.00
N ILE A 134 -23.90 4.32 7.12
CA ILE A 134 -24.46 3.25 7.95
C ILE A 134 -23.38 2.77 8.92
N ASN A 135 -23.60 2.99 10.22
CA ASN A 135 -22.73 2.48 11.27
C ASN A 135 -23.43 1.33 12.00
N LYS A 136 -23.09 0.09 11.65
CA LYS A 136 -23.67 -1.13 12.27
C LYS A 136 -23.18 -1.38 13.70
N LYS A 137 -22.18 -0.64 14.22
CA LYS A 137 -21.66 -0.84 15.60
C LYS A 137 -22.64 -0.39 16.71
N ASN A 138 -23.76 0.27 16.37
CA ASN A 138 -24.77 0.75 17.33
C ASN A 138 -26.08 -0.09 17.34
N SER A 139 -26.05 -1.32 16.83
CA SER A 139 -27.21 -2.21 16.79
C SER A 139 -26.97 -3.46 17.64
N ALA A 140 -26.89 -3.29 18.95
CA ALA A 140 -26.98 -4.35 19.96
C ALA A 140 -27.51 -3.73 21.26
#